data_AF-A0A7V9EZR2-F1
#
_entry.id   AF-A0A7V9EZR2-F1
#
_cell.length_a   1.000
_cell.length_b   1.000
_cell.length_c   1.000
_cell.angle_alpha   90.00
_cell.angle_beta   90.00
_cell.angle_gamma   90.00
#
_symmetry.space_group_name_H-M   'P 1'
#
loop_
_entity.id
_entity.type
_entity.pdbx_description
1 polymer ?
#
loop_
_entity_poly.entity_id
_entity_poly.type
_entity_poly.pdbx_seq_one_letter_code
_entity_poly.pdbx_strand_id
1 'polypeptide(L)'
;MNRITMLAAAAVAAAVLLPTSSALATPGTDYKAVFRDWKPDRVITACRFTRTQLVNARKVAATVTDFNSYAPGFRENVRREIARHDAGGCSRARARSALRNVRITRIRPRGGLGESVTIRNTGARAVSLKGATLRDRGGRRLRLGGAGKLAGRRSLRVVTGCARGRRRPARIGSSLFACRSRRLWDDRGDLVKVVDSRGTVVARRGYGTLRGAIRF
;
A
#
# COMPACT_ATOMS: atom_id res chain seq x y z
N MET A 1 -40.27 -18.13 -58.49
CA MET A 1 -38.84 -17.77 -58.54
C MET A 1 -38.48 -17.04 -57.26
N ASN A 2 -37.47 -17.55 -56.54
CA ASN A 2 -36.98 -17.11 -55.23
C ASN A 2 -36.61 -15.62 -55.16
N ARG A 3 -36.84 -14.99 -54.00
CA ARG A 3 -35.87 -14.10 -53.34
C ARG A 3 -36.23 -13.84 -51.87
N ILE A 4 -35.44 -14.47 -51.00
CA ILE A 4 -35.25 -14.20 -49.58
C ILE A 4 -34.28 -13.01 -49.47
N THR A 5 -34.56 -12.00 -48.63
CA THR A 5 -33.49 -11.18 -47.99
C THR A 5 -34.00 -10.42 -46.75
N MET A 6 -33.65 -11.01 -45.59
CA MET A 6 -33.14 -10.45 -44.33
C MET A 6 -33.66 -9.11 -43.77
N LEU A 7 -34.34 -9.25 -42.63
CA LEU A 7 -34.49 -8.27 -41.55
C LEU A 7 -33.15 -7.92 -40.89
N ALA A 8 -32.89 -6.64 -40.65
CA ALA A 8 -31.88 -6.17 -39.71
C ALA A 8 -32.56 -5.37 -38.59
N ALA A 9 -32.70 -5.99 -37.42
CA ALA A 9 -33.13 -5.31 -36.20
C ALA A 9 -31.91 -4.72 -35.48
N ALA A 10 -31.82 -3.40 -35.44
CA ALA A 10 -30.83 -2.67 -34.64
C ALA A 10 -31.35 -2.51 -33.20
N ALA A 11 -30.80 -3.28 -32.26
CA ALA A 11 -31.04 -3.09 -30.84
C ALA A 11 -30.11 -2.00 -30.28
N VAL A 12 -30.66 -0.84 -29.96
CA VAL A 12 -29.95 0.24 -29.24
C VAL A 12 -30.04 -0.05 -27.73
N ALA A 13 -28.96 -0.60 -27.17
CA ALA A 13 -28.83 -0.77 -25.72
C ALA A 13 -28.30 0.54 -25.09
N ALA A 14 -29.19 1.33 -24.50
CA ALA A 14 -28.83 2.48 -23.68
C ALA A 14 -28.27 1.99 -22.32
N ALA A 15 -26.95 1.98 -22.18
CA ALA A 15 -26.28 1.65 -20.93
C ALA A 15 -26.39 2.84 -19.94
N VAL A 16 -27.26 2.70 -18.95
CA VAL A 16 -27.35 3.60 -17.79
C VAL A 16 -26.05 3.50 -16.98
N LEU A 17 -25.24 4.56 -17.02
CA LEU A 17 -24.03 4.70 -16.22
C LEU A 17 -24.41 4.97 -14.76
N LEU A 18 -24.61 3.91 -13.97
CA LEU A 18 -24.66 4.02 -12.53
C LEU A 18 -23.27 4.44 -11.99
N PRO A 19 -23.18 5.41 -11.06
CA PRO A 19 -21.93 5.76 -10.42
C PRO A 19 -21.43 4.55 -9.62
N THR A 20 -20.32 3.96 -10.05
CA THR A 20 -19.66 2.88 -9.31
C THR A 20 -19.12 3.45 -8.00
N SER A 21 -19.89 3.28 -6.92
CA SER A 21 -19.46 3.50 -5.56
C SER A 21 -18.13 2.79 -5.35
N SER A 22 -17.12 3.54 -4.89
CA SER A 22 -15.83 3.00 -4.50
C SER A 22 -16.08 1.83 -3.55
N ALA A 23 -15.70 0.61 -3.91
CA ALA A 23 -15.79 -0.52 -3.00
C ALA A 23 -14.86 -0.23 -1.81
N LEU A 24 -15.43 0.37 -0.77
CA LEU A 24 -14.83 0.48 0.55
C LEU A 24 -14.37 -0.93 0.91
N ALA A 25 -13.09 -1.09 1.27
CA ALA A 25 -12.56 -2.40 1.61
C ALA A 25 -13.50 -3.09 2.61
N THR A 26 -14.02 -4.26 2.25
CA THR A 26 -15.02 -4.95 3.06
C THR A 26 -14.42 -5.33 4.42
N PRO A 27 -15.24 -5.47 5.49
CA PRO A 27 -14.73 -5.84 6.80
C PRO A 27 -13.84 -7.10 6.79
N GLY A 28 -14.19 -8.10 5.98
CA GLY A 28 -13.38 -9.31 5.78
C GLY A 28 -12.02 -9.05 5.11
N THR A 29 -11.94 -8.10 4.18
CA THR A 29 -10.67 -7.72 3.53
C THR A 29 -9.72 -7.04 4.52
N ASP A 30 -10.26 -6.15 5.34
CA ASP A 30 -9.50 -5.46 6.39
C ASP A 30 -9.02 -6.45 7.46
N TYR A 31 -9.91 -7.32 7.93
CA TYR A 31 -9.54 -8.42 8.83
C TYR A 31 -8.37 -9.24 8.29
N LYS A 32 -8.46 -9.74 7.05
CA LYS A 32 -7.39 -10.54 6.42
C LYS A 32 -6.07 -9.78 6.31
N ALA A 33 -6.10 -8.46 6.13
CA ALA A 33 -4.90 -7.65 6.06
C ALA A 33 -4.25 -7.45 7.44
N VAL A 34 -5.07 -7.16 8.46
CA VAL A 34 -4.61 -7.00 9.85
C VAL A 34 -4.10 -8.32 10.42
N PHE A 35 -4.85 -9.40 10.23
CA PHE A 35 -4.47 -10.74 10.68
C PHE A 35 -3.16 -11.21 10.05
N ARG A 36 -2.93 -10.95 8.76
CA ARG A 36 -1.69 -11.32 8.06
C ARG A 36 -0.48 -10.54 8.55
N ASP A 37 -0.65 -9.28 8.95
CA ASP A 37 0.42 -8.51 9.56
C ASP A 37 0.78 -9.03 10.95
N TRP A 38 -0.23 -9.37 11.73
CA TRP A 38 -0.07 -9.88 13.09
C TRP A 38 0.45 -11.32 13.14
N LYS A 39 0.05 -12.19 12.19
CA LYS A 39 0.34 -13.64 12.27
C LYS A 39 1.82 -14.01 12.44
N PRO A 40 2.80 -13.37 11.75
CA PRO A 40 4.20 -13.79 11.81
C PRO A 40 4.88 -13.57 13.17
N ASP A 41 4.59 -12.47 13.85
CA ASP A 41 5.29 -12.02 15.06
C ASP A 41 4.34 -11.74 16.24
N ARG A 42 3.04 -11.98 16.06
CA ARG A 42 1.95 -11.72 17.02
C ARG A 42 1.87 -10.25 17.42
N VAL A 43 2.35 -9.32 16.59
CA VAL A 43 2.30 -7.88 16.81
C VAL A 43 1.67 -7.18 15.61
N ILE A 44 0.72 -6.28 15.86
CA ILE A 44 0.25 -5.39 14.79
C ILE A 44 1.28 -4.28 14.62
N THR A 45 1.81 -4.13 13.41
CA THR A 45 2.74 -3.05 13.08
C THR A 45 2.09 -1.71 13.42
N ALA A 46 2.72 -0.97 14.33
CA ALA A 46 2.20 0.32 14.79
C ALA A 46 1.94 1.27 13.60
N CYS A 47 0.75 1.86 13.61
CA CYS A 47 0.24 2.84 12.65
C CYS A 47 0.20 2.34 11.21
N ARG A 48 0.22 1.02 11.01
CA ARG A 48 0.15 0.40 9.70
C ARG A 48 -1.24 0.48 9.08
N PHE A 49 -2.27 0.31 9.89
CA PHE A 49 -3.67 0.25 9.46
C PHE A 49 -4.38 1.58 9.74
N THR A 50 -5.54 1.83 9.13
CA THR A 50 -6.40 2.91 9.64
C THR A 50 -7.16 2.44 10.85
N ARG A 51 -7.66 3.41 11.64
CA ARG A 51 -8.68 3.17 12.64
C ARG A 51 -9.85 2.34 12.10
N THR A 52 -10.40 2.71 10.93
CA THR A 52 -11.51 1.99 10.29
C THR A 52 -11.17 0.52 10.01
N GLN A 53 -9.98 0.24 9.47
CA GLN A 53 -9.54 -1.13 9.20
C GLN A 53 -9.41 -1.96 10.49
N LEU A 54 -8.90 -1.35 11.56
CA LEU A 54 -8.79 -2.00 12.86
C LEU A 54 -10.16 -2.27 13.48
N VAL A 55 -11.11 -1.33 13.37
CA VAL A 55 -12.49 -1.52 13.82
C VAL A 55 -13.17 -2.64 13.04
N ASN A 56 -13.00 -2.66 11.71
CA ASN A 56 -13.51 -3.73 10.86
C ASN A 56 -12.91 -5.10 11.22
N ALA A 57 -11.59 -5.17 11.41
CA ALA A 57 -10.91 -6.38 11.86
C ALA A 57 -11.40 -6.85 13.24
N ARG A 58 -11.63 -5.91 14.17
CA ARG A 58 -12.20 -6.20 15.49
C ARG A 58 -13.60 -6.80 15.38
N LYS A 59 -14.47 -6.22 14.55
CA LYS A 59 -15.84 -6.70 14.33
C LYS A 59 -15.84 -8.13 13.79
N VAL A 60 -15.06 -8.41 12.74
CA VAL A 60 -14.95 -9.77 12.18
C VAL A 60 -14.35 -10.74 13.19
N ALA A 61 -13.34 -10.33 13.95
CA ALA A 61 -12.78 -11.20 14.98
C ALA A 61 -13.77 -11.47 16.12
N ALA A 62 -14.75 -10.60 16.38
CA ALA A 62 -15.75 -10.78 17.41
C ALA A 62 -16.86 -11.77 17.03
N THR A 63 -17.10 -12.02 15.74
CA THR A 63 -18.18 -12.94 15.29
C THR A 63 -17.83 -14.42 15.48
N VAL A 64 -16.60 -14.76 15.85
CA VAL A 64 -16.17 -16.14 16.08
C VAL A 64 -16.02 -16.37 17.58
N THR A 65 -16.83 -17.26 18.15
CA THR A 65 -16.87 -17.54 19.60
C THR A 65 -15.49 -17.91 20.15
N ASP A 66 -14.79 -18.84 19.49
CA ASP A 66 -13.49 -19.36 19.95
C ASP A 66 -12.29 -18.69 19.28
N PHE A 67 -12.41 -17.40 18.90
CA PHE A 67 -11.34 -16.67 18.21
C PHE A 67 -9.98 -16.77 18.92
N ASN A 68 -10.00 -16.67 20.25
CA ASN A 68 -8.79 -16.63 21.05
C ASN A 68 -8.04 -17.96 21.04
N SER A 69 -8.71 -19.09 20.78
CA SER A 69 -8.07 -20.41 20.75
C SER A 69 -7.13 -20.58 19.56
N TYR A 70 -7.49 -20.05 18.38
CA TYR A 70 -6.64 -20.13 17.17
C TYR A 70 -5.77 -18.88 16.95
N ALA A 71 -6.10 -17.77 17.59
CA ALA A 71 -5.39 -16.51 17.44
C ALA A 71 -5.25 -15.74 18.76
N PRO A 72 -4.52 -16.33 19.74
CA PRO A 72 -4.37 -15.76 21.07
C PRO A 72 -3.70 -14.38 21.00
N GLY A 73 -4.34 -13.36 21.56
CA GLY A 73 -3.80 -12.00 21.63
C GLY A 73 -4.09 -11.11 20.42
N PHE A 74 -4.69 -11.61 19.34
CA PHE A 74 -5.04 -10.77 18.17
C PHE A 74 -6.01 -9.64 18.53
N ARG A 75 -7.14 -9.98 19.19
CA ARG A 75 -8.17 -9.01 19.58
C ARG A 75 -7.58 -7.89 20.46
N GLU A 76 -6.68 -8.24 21.37
CA GLU A 76 -6.00 -7.30 22.25
C GLU A 76 -5.03 -6.39 21.50
N ASN A 77 -4.23 -6.95 20.58
CA ASN A 77 -3.39 -6.14 19.68
C ASN A 77 -4.22 -5.15 18.85
N VAL A 78 -5.38 -5.58 18.33
CA VAL A 78 -6.28 -4.70 17.58
C VAL A 78 -6.80 -3.57 18.46
N ARG A 79 -7.26 -3.86 19.69
CA ARG A 79 -7.71 -2.83 20.65
C ARG A 79 -6.61 -1.82 20.98
N ARG A 80 -5.41 -2.30 21.30
CA ARG A 80 -4.25 -1.47 21.59
C ARG A 80 -3.94 -0.51 20.45
N GLU A 81 -4.04 -0.99 19.22
CA GLU A 81 -3.77 -0.16 18.06
C GLU A 81 -4.90 0.83 17.77
N ILE A 82 -6.17 0.47 18.01
CA ILE A 82 -7.28 1.44 18.00
C ILE A 82 -7.03 2.53 19.06
N ALA A 83 -6.67 2.16 20.28
CA ALA A 83 -6.37 3.13 21.35
C ALA A 83 -5.21 4.05 20.97
N ARG A 84 -4.16 3.53 20.31
CA ARG A 84 -3.06 4.35 19.77
C ARG A 84 -3.55 5.35 18.73
N HIS A 85 -4.47 4.96 17.85
CA HIS A 85 -5.10 5.86 16.89
C HIS A 85 -5.91 6.95 17.59
N ASP A 86 -6.71 6.58 18.58
CA ASP A 86 -7.62 7.48 19.32
C ASP A 86 -6.84 8.49 20.16
N ALA A 87 -5.71 8.08 20.74
CA ALA A 87 -4.76 8.97 21.42
C ALA A 87 -3.91 9.84 20.47
N GLY A 88 -4.13 9.77 19.14
CA GLY A 88 -3.34 10.49 18.15
C GLY A 88 -1.88 10.03 18.01
N GLY A 89 -1.53 8.87 18.60
CA GLY A 89 -0.18 8.32 18.63
C GLY A 89 0.43 8.13 17.24
N CYS A 90 -0.38 7.82 16.24
CA CYS A 90 0.07 7.66 14.86
C CYS A 90 0.41 8.96 14.15
N SER A 91 -0.35 10.02 14.42
CA SER A 91 -0.03 11.36 13.92
C SER A 91 1.26 11.89 14.56
N ARG A 92 1.42 11.70 15.88
CA ARG A 92 2.62 12.10 16.63
C ARG A 92 3.86 11.31 16.20
N ALA A 93 3.75 9.99 16.04
CA ALA A 93 4.85 9.14 15.56
C ALA A 93 5.31 9.59 14.16
N ARG A 94 4.38 9.86 13.25
CA ARG A 94 4.69 10.40 11.92
C ARG A 94 5.38 11.76 12.02
N ALA A 95 4.90 12.67 12.85
CA ALA A 95 5.49 14.00 13.02
C ALA A 95 6.94 13.94 13.54
N ARG A 96 7.26 12.95 14.37
CA ARG A 96 8.62 12.71 14.88
C ARG A 96 9.55 12.01 13.88
N SER A 97 9.03 11.46 12.78
CA SER A 97 9.85 10.78 11.79
C SER A 97 10.71 11.76 11.00
N ALA A 98 11.97 11.38 10.75
CA ALA A 98 12.84 12.09 9.80
C ALA A 98 12.24 12.11 8.39
N LEU A 99 11.38 11.14 8.05
CA LEU A 99 10.72 11.01 6.76
C LEU A 99 9.31 11.64 6.72
N ARG A 100 8.93 12.45 7.72
CA ARG A 100 7.59 13.09 7.80
C ARG A 100 7.18 13.90 6.58
N ASN A 101 8.15 14.37 5.78
CA ASN A 101 7.93 15.13 4.55
C ASN A 101 8.07 14.29 3.27
N VAL A 102 8.26 12.98 3.39
CA VAL A 102 8.25 12.09 2.22
C VAL A 102 6.81 11.80 1.83
N ARG A 103 6.50 11.87 0.54
CA ARG A 103 5.19 11.57 -0.04
C ARG A 103 5.34 10.63 -1.22
N ILE A 104 4.33 9.80 -1.47
CA ILE A 104 4.24 8.98 -2.69
C ILE A 104 3.54 9.80 -3.77
N THR A 105 4.28 10.20 -4.80
CA THR A 105 3.77 11.10 -5.85
C THR A 105 3.24 10.33 -7.06
N ARG A 106 3.82 9.18 -7.38
CA ARG A 106 3.44 8.39 -8.55
C ARG A 106 3.62 6.90 -8.27
N ILE A 107 2.69 6.10 -8.76
CA ILE A 107 2.77 4.64 -8.77
C ILE A 107 2.51 4.19 -10.20
N ARG A 108 3.36 3.32 -10.73
CA ARG A 108 3.27 2.73 -12.07
C ARG A 108 3.33 1.21 -11.92
N PRO A 109 2.19 0.53 -11.73
CA PRO A 109 2.12 -0.91 -11.98
C PRO A 109 2.32 -1.13 -13.49
N ARG A 110 3.13 -2.09 -13.90
CA ARG A 110 3.44 -2.34 -15.32
C ARG A 110 3.37 -3.84 -15.68
N GLY A 111 2.69 -4.67 -14.88
CA GLY A 111 2.56 -6.10 -15.18
C GLY A 111 3.84 -6.92 -14.99
N GLY A 112 4.90 -6.36 -14.42
CA GLY A 112 6.21 -7.01 -14.36
C GLY A 112 7.28 -6.21 -13.61
N LEU A 113 8.56 -6.53 -13.81
CA LEU A 113 9.68 -5.95 -13.06
C LEU A 113 9.97 -4.47 -13.40
N GLY A 114 9.35 -3.92 -14.44
CA GLY A 114 9.42 -2.49 -14.79
C GLY A 114 8.53 -1.59 -13.92
N GLU A 115 7.76 -2.17 -13.00
CA GLU A 115 6.91 -1.46 -12.07
C GLU A 115 7.72 -0.50 -11.18
N SER A 116 7.14 0.65 -10.84
CA SER A 116 7.86 1.65 -10.07
C SER A 116 6.99 2.56 -9.21
N VAL A 117 7.58 3.04 -8.13
CA VAL A 117 6.99 4.02 -7.21
C VAL A 117 7.90 5.24 -7.15
N THR A 118 7.35 6.43 -7.31
CA THR A 118 8.08 7.67 -7.08
C THR A 118 7.71 8.23 -5.71
N ILE A 119 8.75 8.45 -4.89
CA ILE A 119 8.64 9.19 -3.65
C ILE A 119 9.28 10.57 -3.82
N ARG A 120 8.74 11.58 -3.15
CA ARG A 120 9.28 12.94 -3.11
C ARG A 120 9.46 13.39 -1.69
N ASN A 121 10.60 14.01 -1.39
CA ASN A 121 10.77 14.78 -0.18
C ASN A 121 10.22 16.18 -0.44
N THR A 122 9.11 16.55 0.20
CA THR A 122 8.49 17.88 0.05
C THR A 122 9.15 18.92 0.95
N GLY A 123 9.98 18.50 1.92
CA GLY A 123 10.72 19.40 2.79
C GLY A 123 11.94 20.01 2.10
N ALA A 124 12.50 21.05 2.73
CA ALA A 124 13.69 21.73 2.23
C ALA A 124 15.00 20.98 2.52
N ARG A 125 15.06 20.18 3.59
CA ARG A 125 16.28 19.48 4.03
C ARG A 125 16.36 18.06 3.47
N ALA A 126 17.58 17.58 3.24
CA ALA A 126 17.82 16.18 2.87
C ALA A 126 17.44 15.24 4.02
N VAL A 127 16.93 14.05 3.67
CA VAL A 127 16.54 13.02 4.64
C VAL A 127 17.23 11.69 4.32
N SER A 128 17.63 10.95 5.36
CA SER A 128 18.24 9.63 5.21
C SER A 128 17.16 8.57 4.96
N LEU A 129 17.36 7.74 3.94
CA LEU A 129 16.51 6.59 3.64
C LEU A 129 17.04 5.29 4.26
N LYS A 130 18.08 5.35 5.10
CA LYS A 130 18.64 4.18 5.80
C LYS A 130 17.56 3.51 6.65
N GLY A 131 17.38 2.21 6.48
CA GLY A 131 16.35 1.41 7.17
C GLY A 131 14.91 1.60 6.65
N ALA A 132 14.65 2.60 5.80
CA ALA A 132 13.32 2.83 5.26
C ALA A 132 12.95 1.78 4.21
N THR A 133 11.64 1.51 4.08
CA THR A 133 11.10 0.53 3.14
C THR A 133 9.87 1.05 2.40
N LEU A 134 9.67 0.59 1.17
CA LEU A 134 8.34 0.56 0.56
C LEU A 134 7.67 -0.76 0.91
N ARG A 135 6.38 -0.74 1.23
CA ARG A 135 5.58 -1.94 1.51
C ARG A 135 4.27 -1.93 0.73
N ASP A 136 3.81 -3.10 0.32
CA ASP A 136 2.49 -3.29 -0.26
C ASP A 136 1.43 -3.60 0.82
N ARG A 137 0.17 -3.87 0.40
CA ARG A 137 -0.89 -4.31 1.32
C ARG A 137 -0.54 -5.65 1.98
N GLY A 138 0.07 -6.57 1.23
CA GLY A 138 0.45 -7.91 1.67
C GLY A 138 1.61 -7.97 2.65
N GLY A 139 2.35 -6.87 2.87
CA GLY A 139 3.52 -6.80 3.74
C GLY A 139 4.86 -7.11 3.05
N ARG A 140 4.86 -7.39 1.74
CA ARG A 140 6.08 -7.50 0.94
C ARG A 140 6.78 -6.14 0.89
N ARG A 141 8.13 -6.14 0.90
CA ARG A 141 8.93 -4.92 1.10
C ARG A 141 10.07 -4.73 0.10
N LEU A 142 10.38 -3.47 -0.24
CA LEU A 142 11.63 -3.03 -0.87
C LEU A 142 12.41 -2.12 0.07
N ARG A 143 13.71 -2.34 0.17
CA ARG A 143 14.60 -1.49 0.99
C ARG A 143 14.98 -0.23 0.20
N LEU A 144 14.92 0.92 0.87
CA LEU A 144 15.32 2.21 0.32
C LEU A 144 16.74 2.62 0.72
N GLY A 145 17.35 1.90 1.67
CA GLY A 145 18.67 2.23 2.21
C GLY A 145 19.78 2.32 1.15
N GLY A 146 19.69 1.51 0.08
CA GLY A 146 20.64 1.58 -1.05
C GLY A 146 20.61 2.90 -1.83
N ALA A 147 19.62 3.76 -1.61
CA ALA A 147 19.62 5.11 -2.16
C ALA A 147 20.38 6.13 -1.29
N GLY A 148 20.72 5.84 -0.04
CA GLY A 148 21.38 6.79 0.85
C GLY A 148 20.44 7.94 1.28
N LYS A 149 20.67 9.16 0.78
CA LYS A 149 19.88 10.36 1.13
C LYS A 149 18.96 10.80 -0.03
N LEU A 150 17.78 11.31 0.35
CA LEU A 150 16.85 12.00 -0.54
C LEU A 150 16.88 13.50 -0.25
N ALA A 151 17.48 14.27 -1.15
CA ALA A 151 17.58 15.72 -1.05
C ALA A 151 16.21 16.39 -0.93
N GLY A 152 16.19 17.59 -0.33
CA GLY A 152 14.98 18.40 -0.21
C GLY A 152 14.40 18.74 -1.58
N ARG A 153 13.06 18.78 -1.67
CA ARG A 153 12.29 19.02 -2.90
C ARG A 153 12.56 18.06 -4.06
N ARG A 154 13.39 17.01 -3.88
CA ARG A 154 13.74 16.03 -4.92
C ARG A 154 12.89 14.76 -4.83
N SER A 155 12.87 14.04 -5.94
CA SER A 155 12.16 12.76 -6.08
C SER A 155 13.13 11.61 -6.30
N LEU A 156 12.75 10.43 -5.82
CA LEU A 156 13.41 9.15 -6.08
C LEU A 156 12.39 8.22 -6.73
N ARG A 157 12.72 7.68 -7.89
CA ARG A 157 11.97 6.59 -8.52
C ARG A 157 12.54 5.25 -8.06
N VAL A 158 11.73 4.43 -7.43
CA VAL A 158 12.09 3.09 -6.99
C VAL A 158 11.50 2.10 -7.98
N VAL A 159 12.34 1.32 -8.63
CA VAL A 159 11.98 0.32 -9.64
C VAL A 159 12.18 -1.05 -9.02
N THR A 160 11.20 -1.95 -9.16
CA THR A 160 11.30 -3.29 -8.56
C THR A 160 12.42 -4.12 -9.21
N GLY A 161 12.53 -4.06 -10.53
CA GLY A 161 13.53 -4.80 -11.32
C GLY A 161 14.95 -4.27 -11.20
N CYS A 162 15.83 -4.88 -12.00
CA CYS A 162 17.24 -4.52 -12.08
C CYS A 162 17.47 -3.38 -13.07
N ALA A 163 18.56 -2.64 -12.88
CA ALA A 163 19.06 -1.76 -13.93
C ALA A 163 19.65 -2.59 -15.08
N ARG A 164 19.65 -2.05 -16.30
CA ARG A 164 20.28 -2.71 -17.46
C ARG A 164 21.74 -3.04 -17.13
N GLY A 165 22.15 -4.27 -17.41
CA GLY A 165 23.52 -4.75 -17.17
C GLY A 165 23.89 -4.98 -15.70
N ARG A 166 22.96 -4.84 -14.74
CA ARG A 166 23.24 -5.04 -13.31
C ARG A 166 22.43 -6.20 -12.76
N ARG A 167 23.08 -7.02 -11.93
CA ARG A 167 22.46 -8.17 -11.22
C ARG A 167 22.30 -7.92 -9.71
N ARG A 168 22.51 -6.68 -9.26
CA ARG A 168 22.40 -6.27 -7.85
C ARG A 168 21.62 -4.96 -7.74
N PRO A 169 21.02 -4.66 -6.57
CA PRO A 169 20.36 -3.38 -6.34
C PRO A 169 21.34 -2.22 -6.57
N ALA A 170 20.90 -1.17 -7.25
CA ALA A 170 21.76 -0.06 -7.61
C ALA A 170 20.97 1.24 -7.72
N ARG A 171 21.62 2.35 -7.37
CA ARG A 171 21.13 3.70 -7.66
C ARG A 171 21.78 4.22 -8.94
N ILE A 172 20.97 4.69 -9.88
CA ILE A 172 21.40 5.35 -11.12
C ILE A 172 20.62 6.65 -11.23
N GLY A 173 21.31 7.78 -11.09
CA GLY A 173 20.70 9.11 -11.01
C GLY A 173 19.63 9.20 -9.91
N SER A 174 18.41 9.54 -10.32
CA SER A 174 17.23 9.64 -9.45
C SER A 174 16.42 8.34 -9.36
N SER A 175 16.98 7.22 -9.84
CA SER A 175 16.33 5.90 -9.78
C SER A 175 17.07 4.93 -8.86
N LEU A 176 16.34 4.23 -8.00
CA LEU A 176 16.81 3.08 -7.23
C LEU A 176 16.20 1.81 -7.83
N PHE A 177 17.03 0.92 -8.33
CA PHE A 177 16.64 -0.40 -8.83
C PHE A 177 16.82 -1.42 -7.71
N ALA A 178 15.73 -2.07 -7.30
CA ALA A 178 15.77 -3.04 -6.20
C ALA A 178 16.23 -4.43 -6.65
N CYS A 179 16.34 -4.66 -7.97
CA CYS A 179 16.80 -5.89 -8.58
C CYS A 179 16.17 -7.17 -8.00
N ARG A 180 14.83 -7.16 -7.95
CA ARG A 180 14.03 -8.31 -7.53
C ARG A 180 13.68 -9.16 -8.75
N SER A 181 13.52 -10.47 -8.53
CA SER A 181 13.05 -11.43 -9.55
C SER A 181 11.53 -11.59 -9.59
N ARG A 182 10.79 -10.99 -8.65
CA ARG A 182 9.33 -11.09 -8.56
C ARG A 182 8.69 -9.72 -8.46
N ARG A 183 7.53 -9.57 -9.10
CA ARG A 183 6.65 -8.40 -8.95
C ARG A 183 6.21 -8.21 -7.51
N LEU A 184 5.95 -6.96 -7.16
CA LEU A 184 5.59 -6.53 -5.84
C LEU A 184 4.23 -5.85 -5.81
N TRP A 185 3.88 -5.08 -6.82
CA TRP A 185 2.65 -4.29 -6.85
C TRP A 185 1.58 -5.04 -7.65
N ASP A 186 0.34 -5.08 -7.14
CA ASP A 186 -0.79 -5.69 -7.85
C ASP A 186 -1.36 -4.77 -8.95
N ASP A 187 -1.31 -5.21 -10.20
CA ASP A 187 -1.76 -4.44 -11.36
C ASP A 187 -3.24 -4.00 -11.28
N ARG A 188 -4.10 -4.77 -10.59
CA ARG A 188 -5.53 -4.44 -10.41
C ARG A 188 -5.77 -3.35 -9.35
N GLY A 189 -4.74 -3.01 -8.58
CA GLY A 189 -4.79 -2.00 -7.54
C GLY A 189 -4.22 -2.51 -6.22
N ASP A 190 -3.34 -1.70 -5.62
CA ASP A 190 -2.67 -2.02 -4.38
C ASP A 190 -2.49 -0.76 -3.53
N LEU A 191 -1.98 -0.96 -2.31
CA LEU A 191 -1.62 0.08 -1.37
C LEU A 191 -0.10 0.10 -1.21
N VAL A 192 0.53 1.20 -1.60
CA VAL A 192 1.95 1.42 -1.32
C VAL A 192 2.10 2.23 -0.04
N LYS A 193 3.03 1.83 0.83
CA LYS A 193 3.39 2.52 2.07
C LYS A 193 4.89 2.85 2.07
N VAL A 194 5.26 4.04 2.53
CA VAL A 194 6.63 4.36 2.95
C VAL A 194 6.69 4.15 4.45
N VAL A 195 7.60 3.30 4.89
CA VAL A 195 7.80 2.96 6.30
C VAL A 195 9.22 3.36 6.69
N ASP A 196 9.36 4.10 7.77
CA ASP A 196 10.69 4.49 8.28
C ASP A 196 11.40 3.34 9.00
N SER A 197 12.61 3.59 9.50
CA SER A 197 13.43 2.58 10.19
C SER A 197 12.83 2.09 11.51
N ARG A 198 11.87 2.83 12.10
CA ARG A 198 11.18 2.47 13.34
C ARG A 198 9.85 1.75 13.08
N GLY A 199 9.53 1.46 11.83
CA GLY A 199 8.26 0.84 11.46
C GLY A 199 7.10 1.82 11.30
N THR A 200 7.33 3.13 11.42
CA THR A 200 6.26 4.14 11.28
C THR A 200 5.89 4.32 9.82
N VAL A 201 4.60 4.20 9.49
CA VAL A 201 4.10 4.56 8.16
C VAL A 201 4.06 6.08 8.01
N VAL A 202 4.95 6.63 7.18
CA VAL A 202 5.08 8.08 6.98
C VAL A 202 4.31 8.60 5.77
N ALA A 203 4.07 7.73 4.79
CA ALA A 203 3.24 8.01 3.63
C ALA A 203 2.57 6.73 3.15
N ARG A 204 1.40 6.85 2.52
CA ARG A 204 0.76 5.73 1.83
C ARG A 204 -0.14 6.23 0.71
N ARG A 205 -0.34 5.40 -0.31
CA ARG A 205 -1.17 5.75 -1.46
C ARG A 205 -1.70 4.49 -2.13
N GLY A 206 -3.01 4.45 -2.32
CA GLY A 206 -3.69 3.46 -3.15
C GLY A 206 -3.68 3.84 -4.63
N TYR A 207 -3.77 2.85 -5.50
CA TYR A 207 -3.97 3.00 -6.95
C TYR A 207 -4.88 1.88 -7.49
N GLY A 208 -5.22 1.94 -8.78
CA GLY A 208 -6.20 1.04 -9.37
C GLY A 208 -7.54 1.19 -8.66
N THR A 209 -8.14 0.07 -8.26
CA THR A 209 -9.37 0.02 -7.45
C THR A 209 -9.29 0.74 -6.10
N LEU A 210 -8.09 0.98 -5.57
CA LEU A 210 -7.86 1.70 -4.30
C LEU A 210 -7.53 3.19 -4.50
N ARG A 211 -7.59 3.69 -5.74
CA ARG A 211 -7.34 5.10 -6.06
C ARG A 211 -8.43 5.97 -5.45
N GLY A 212 -8.05 6.97 -4.65
CA GLY A 212 -9.00 7.89 -4.01
C GLY A 212 -9.42 7.44 -2.60
N ALA A 213 -9.65 6.14 -2.40
CA ALA A 213 -10.01 5.59 -1.09
C ALA A 213 -8.86 5.66 -0.06
N ILE A 214 -7.61 5.59 -0.50
CA ILE A 214 -6.45 5.56 0.40
C ILE A 214 -5.38 6.57 -0.04
N ARG A 215 -5.23 7.63 0.75
CA ARG A 215 -4.14 8.62 0.62
C ARG A 215 -3.58 8.96 2.01
N PHE A 216 -2.32 9.39 2.03
CA PHE A 216 -1.57 9.91 3.19
C PHE A 216 -0.64 11.03 2.75
#